data_AF-A0A1H3Q2F0-F1
#
_entry.id   AF-A0A1H3Q2F0-F1
#
_cell.length_a   1.000
_cell.length_b   1.000
_cell.length_c   1.000
_cell.angle_alpha   90.00
_cell.angle_beta   90.00
_cell.angle_gamma   90.00
#
_symmetry.space_group_name_H-M   'P 1'
#
loop_
_entity.id
_entity.type
_entity.pdbx_description
1 polymer ?
#
loop_
_entity_poly.entity_id
_entity_poly.type
_entity_poly.pdbx_seq_one_letter_code
_entity_poly.pdbx_strand_id
1 'polypeptide(L)'
;MLNIDKYAPRKIFKNNRKKYLFDPIRKKLILQTPEEIVRQKFVQYLISEKNVPKDMIELEVPMSYFVPKAKGRADIIVYTLEHNNRVPILIVECKSQNTPLIDDVFDQVYNYEEILYANTVAVTNGVELFVEAWSEKSKCYMPLEELPNYIDLVNANNFKYITNESFVYQKRKFEDFTQKDVIDFYKGHFGGITNENLYSFIINLNELLWDDTVKIPYKELYGVKYLEDVGIRYTKFGNVAGYDWTGEYRSIIVEDKKGDHQIVSLAILGGYLIVAIDNDKYSHNSLQLFIQDFVKVNGHFIEILHNGRLTLGKSGMVKFSEVLEFIEKKEPNLLNNDRKIELGKLDNSRQFDWNQEDVREFIGRLIKYALIRDEFRDYKRQKLKKRNRKIKHC
;
A
#
# COMPACT_ATOMS: atom_id res chain seq x y z
N MET A 1 13.34 0.81 -12.47
CA MET A 1 13.86 2.20 -12.51
C MET A 1 13.81 2.70 -13.93
N LEU A 2 13.22 3.87 -14.14
CA LEU A 2 13.15 4.57 -15.41
C LEU A 2 14.47 5.32 -15.66
N ASN A 3 15.12 5.12 -16.82
CA ASN A 3 16.31 5.88 -17.20
C ASN A 3 16.00 6.83 -18.36
N ILE A 4 15.58 8.05 -18.02
CA ILE A 4 15.28 9.12 -18.99
C ILE A 4 16.34 10.21 -19.06
N ASP A 5 17.51 10.02 -18.42
CA ASP A 5 18.58 11.02 -18.45
C ASP A 5 19.16 11.21 -19.85
N LYS A 6 19.14 10.17 -20.69
CA LYS A 6 19.49 10.25 -22.12
C LYS A 6 18.59 11.18 -22.92
N TYR A 7 17.42 11.54 -22.39
CA TYR A 7 16.45 12.46 -22.99
C TYR A 7 16.56 13.90 -22.48
N ALA A 8 17.62 14.23 -21.74
CA ALA A 8 17.83 15.58 -21.25
C ALA A 8 17.83 16.62 -22.40
N PRO A 9 17.18 17.79 -22.22
CA PRO A 9 17.24 18.87 -23.18
C PRO A 9 18.68 19.28 -23.50
N ARG A 10 19.07 19.23 -24.78
CA ARG A 10 20.46 19.47 -25.21
C ARG A 10 20.89 20.93 -25.21
N LYS A 11 19.92 21.86 -25.28
CA LYS A 11 20.18 23.31 -25.35
C LYS A 11 19.50 24.00 -24.17
N ILE A 12 20.28 24.81 -23.45
CA ILE A 12 19.80 25.66 -22.36
C ILE A 12 19.89 27.11 -22.82
N PHE A 13 18.76 27.81 -22.76
CA PHE A 13 18.65 29.23 -23.07
C PHE A 13 18.79 30.03 -21.78
N LYS A 14 19.30 31.27 -21.86
CA LYS A 14 19.48 32.14 -20.68
C LYS A 14 18.82 33.48 -20.94
N ASN A 15 18.05 33.96 -19.96
CA ASN A 15 17.50 35.32 -19.94
C ASN A 15 17.45 35.80 -18.48
N ASN A 16 17.99 37.00 -18.20
CA ASN A 16 18.00 37.61 -16.86
C ASN A 16 18.46 36.66 -15.73
N ARG A 17 19.61 35.98 -15.93
CA ARG A 17 20.21 34.98 -15.01
C ARG A 17 19.36 33.71 -14.75
N LYS A 18 18.16 33.60 -15.31
CA LYS A 18 17.33 32.39 -15.29
C LYS A 18 17.65 31.52 -16.50
N LYS A 19 17.56 30.20 -16.30
CA LYS A 19 17.72 29.20 -17.36
C LYS A 19 16.36 28.79 -17.91
N TYR A 20 16.30 28.55 -19.21
CA TYR A 20 15.08 28.17 -19.92
C TYR A 20 15.33 26.96 -20.82
N LEU A 21 14.29 26.15 -20.98
CA LEU A 21 14.23 25.02 -21.91
C LEU A 21 13.32 25.39 -23.07
N PHE A 22 13.64 24.95 -24.29
CA PHE A 22 12.69 25.03 -25.39
C PHE A 22 11.76 23.82 -25.32
N ASP A 23 10.46 24.09 -25.15
CA ASP A 23 9.43 23.08 -25.16
C ASP A 23 8.95 22.83 -26.61
N PRO A 24 9.17 21.64 -27.18
CA PRO A 24 8.83 21.36 -28.57
C PRO A 24 7.33 21.16 -28.81
N ILE A 25 6.54 20.91 -27.77
CA ILE A 25 5.08 20.72 -27.84
C ILE A 25 4.40 22.09 -27.78
N ARG A 26 4.71 22.90 -26.77
CA ARG A 26 4.16 24.25 -26.57
C ARG A 26 4.84 25.31 -27.45
N LYS A 27 5.94 24.96 -28.12
CA LYS A 27 6.74 25.82 -29.03
C LYS A 27 7.19 27.14 -28.39
N LYS A 28 7.56 27.12 -27.10
CA LYS A 28 7.99 28.31 -26.35
C LYS A 28 9.13 28.01 -25.38
N LEU A 29 9.82 29.05 -24.92
CA LEU A 29 10.82 28.94 -23.85
C LEU A 29 10.13 28.88 -22.48
N ILE A 30 10.41 27.83 -21.71
CA ILE A 30 9.85 27.59 -20.37
C ILE A 30 10.96 27.70 -19.33
N LEU A 31 10.64 28.27 -18.17
CA LEU A 31 11.58 28.34 -17.05
C LEU A 31 12.05 26.93 -16.67
N GLN A 32 13.36 26.73 -16.57
CA GLN A 32 13.94 25.46 -16.18
C GLN A 32 13.76 25.22 -14.66
N THR A 33 12.62 24.69 -14.25
CA THR A 33 12.40 24.18 -12.89
C THR A 33 12.82 22.70 -12.80
N PRO A 34 13.11 22.16 -11.60
CA PRO A 34 13.44 20.75 -11.43
C PRO A 34 12.38 19.80 -11.99
N GLU A 35 11.10 20.12 -11.75
CA GLU A 35 9.95 19.36 -12.27
C GLU A 35 9.82 19.49 -13.79
N GLU A 36 10.01 20.68 -14.35
CA GLU A 36 9.95 20.88 -15.81
C GLU A 36 11.06 20.12 -16.54
N ILE A 37 12.24 19.94 -15.93
CA ILE A 37 13.29 19.08 -16.50
C ILE A 37 12.79 17.64 -16.63
N VAL A 38 12.13 17.12 -15.60
CA VAL A 38 11.56 15.76 -15.62
C VAL A 38 10.45 15.67 -16.67
N ARG A 39 9.52 16.63 -16.68
CA ARG A 39 8.43 16.71 -17.68
C ARG A 39 8.98 16.69 -19.10
N GLN A 40 9.99 17.50 -19.41
CA GLN A 40 10.58 17.55 -20.76
C GLN A 40 11.33 16.24 -21.12
N LYS A 41 12.06 15.63 -20.18
CA LYS A 41 12.67 14.30 -20.39
C LYS A 41 11.60 13.23 -20.67
N PHE A 42 10.50 13.26 -19.93
CA PHE A 42 9.41 12.29 -20.07
C PHE A 42 8.66 12.46 -21.41
N VAL A 43 8.42 13.70 -21.85
CA VAL A 43 7.86 13.98 -23.19
C VAL A 43 8.74 13.39 -24.29
N GLN A 44 10.06 13.54 -24.20
CA GLN A 44 10.98 12.95 -25.18
C GLN A 44 10.99 11.42 -25.13
N TYR A 45 10.84 10.82 -23.95
CA TYR A 45 10.64 9.39 -23.77
C TYR A 45 9.36 8.89 -24.44
N LEU A 46 8.24 9.59 -24.23
CA LEU A 46 6.96 9.27 -24.88
C LEU A 46 7.09 9.28 -26.42
N ILE A 47 7.77 10.29 -26.97
CA ILE A 47 7.95 10.43 -28.42
C ILE A 47 8.92 9.37 -28.96
N SER A 48 10.06 9.18 -28.31
CA SER A 48 11.18 8.42 -28.88
C SER A 48 11.12 6.92 -28.59
N GLU A 49 10.60 6.52 -27.43
CA GLU A 49 10.51 5.10 -27.05
C GLU A 49 9.08 4.57 -27.15
N LYS A 50 8.10 5.37 -26.72
CA LYS A 50 6.69 4.95 -26.72
C LYS A 50 5.96 5.32 -28.01
N ASN A 51 6.66 5.93 -28.98
CA ASN A 51 6.17 6.27 -30.31
C ASN A 51 4.89 7.13 -30.29
N VAL A 52 4.72 7.97 -29.26
CA VAL A 52 3.58 8.88 -29.17
C VAL A 52 3.77 10.03 -30.17
N PRO A 53 2.82 10.26 -31.10
CA PRO A 53 2.89 11.39 -32.01
C PRO A 53 2.88 12.72 -31.25
N LYS A 54 3.73 13.66 -31.63
CA LYS A 54 3.82 14.98 -30.96
C LYS A 54 2.48 15.72 -30.92
N ASP A 55 1.69 15.63 -31.98
CA ASP A 55 0.39 16.31 -32.09
C ASP A 55 -0.68 15.71 -31.17
N MET A 56 -0.41 14.53 -30.60
CA MET A 56 -1.24 13.83 -29.63
C MET A 56 -0.81 14.07 -28.19
N ILE A 57 0.23 14.88 -27.96
CA ILE A 57 0.68 15.27 -26.62
C ILE A 57 0.27 16.70 -26.35
N GLU A 58 -0.32 16.95 -25.18
CA GLU A 58 -0.58 18.29 -24.68
C GLU A 58 -0.01 18.44 -23.28
N LEU A 59 0.51 19.62 -22.97
CA LEU A 59 1.21 19.89 -21.71
C LEU A 59 0.51 20.98 -20.95
N GLU A 60 0.43 20.79 -19.64
CA GLU A 60 -0.08 21.76 -18.69
C GLU A 60 -1.51 22.20 -19.02
N VAL A 61 -2.40 21.21 -19.12
CA VAL A 61 -3.79 21.34 -19.55
C VAL A 61 -4.69 21.65 -18.35
N PRO A 62 -5.31 22.85 -18.25
CA PRO A 62 -6.20 23.19 -17.16
C PRO A 62 -7.46 22.32 -17.17
N MET A 63 -7.84 21.77 -16.02
CA MET A 63 -9.07 20.94 -15.92
C MET A 63 -10.35 21.73 -16.21
N SER A 64 -10.29 23.07 -16.07
CA SER A 64 -11.38 23.96 -16.43
C SER A 64 -11.75 23.95 -17.91
N TYR A 65 -10.91 23.37 -18.78
CA TYR A 65 -11.24 23.17 -20.20
C TYR A 65 -12.29 22.09 -20.42
N PHE A 66 -12.41 21.13 -19.48
CA PHE A 66 -13.33 20.00 -19.56
C PHE A 66 -14.55 20.22 -18.66
N VAL A 67 -14.34 20.75 -17.45
CA VAL A 67 -15.42 21.01 -16.49
C VAL A 67 -15.31 22.43 -15.93
N PRO A 68 -16.33 23.29 -16.09
CA PRO A 68 -16.30 24.65 -15.57
C PRO A 68 -16.00 24.70 -14.06
N LYS A 69 -15.07 25.57 -13.65
CA LYS A 69 -14.59 25.77 -12.27
C LYS A 69 -13.76 24.62 -11.68
N ALA A 70 -13.47 23.57 -12.45
CA ALA A 70 -12.48 22.57 -12.04
C ALA A 70 -11.12 23.24 -11.81
N LYS A 71 -10.45 22.84 -10.73
CA LYS A 71 -9.14 23.36 -10.32
C LYS A 71 -8.05 22.41 -10.78
N GLY A 72 -6.83 22.94 -10.85
CA GLY A 72 -5.66 22.14 -11.19
C GLY A 72 -5.45 21.99 -12.69
N ARG A 73 -4.42 21.24 -13.01
CA ARG A 73 -3.84 21.18 -14.35
C ARG A 73 -3.07 19.89 -14.48
N ALA A 74 -3.36 19.10 -15.51
CA ALA A 74 -2.62 17.90 -15.82
C ALA A 74 -1.30 18.27 -16.50
N ASP A 75 -0.20 17.66 -16.06
CA ASP A 75 1.11 17.97 -16.60
C ASP A 75 1.26 17.53 -18.05
N ILE A 76 0.81 16.31 -18.37
CA ILE A 76 0.82 15.74 -19.71
C ILE A 76 -0.49 14.99 -19.93
N ILE A 77 -1.14 15.24 -21.07
CA ILE A 77 -2.22 14.41 -21.58
C ILE A 77 -1.79 13.87 -22.95
N VAL A 78 -1.95 12.57 -23.15
CA VAL A 78 -1.84 11.93 -24.47
C VAL A 78 -3.24 11.59 -24.96
N TYR A 79 -3.49 11.88 -26.25
CA TYR A 79 -4.76 11.65 -26.90
C TYR A 79 -4.67 10.58 -28.00
N THR A 80 -5.83 10.00 -28.33
CA THR A 80 -6.09 9.35 -29.61
C THR A 80 -7.09 10.16 -30.42
N LEU A 81 -7.29 9.79 -31.68
CA LEU A 81 -8.38 10.29 -32.51
C LEU A 81 -9.45 9.21 -32.66
N GLU A 82 -10.62 9.45 -32.07
CA GLU A 82 -11.82 8.64 -32.29
C GLU A 82 -12.87 9.50 -32.97
N HIS A 83 -13.31 9.08 -34.17
CA HIS A 83 -14.29 9.83 -34.97
C HIS A 83 -13.89 11.32 -35.17
N ASN A 84 -12.60 11.58 -35.38
CA ASN A 84 -11.97 12.92 -35.47
C ASN A 84 -11.99 13.76 -34.17
N ASN A 85 -12.40 13.19 -33.04
CA ASN A 85 -12.33 13.85 -31.74
C ASN A 85 -11.09 13.38 -30.96
N ARG A 86 -10.47 14.28 -30.21
CA ARG A 86 -9.38 13.95 -29.30
C ARG A 86 -9.95 13.29 -28.04
N VAL A 87 -9.56 12.05 -27.80
CA VAL A 87 -9.95 11.30 -26.59
C VAL A 87 -8.72 11.09 -25.73
N PRO A 88 -8.72 11.51 -24.44
CA PRO A 88 -7.60 11.26 -23.53
C PRO A 88 -7.40 9.75 -23.31
N ILE A 89 -6.16 9.27 -23.46
CA ILE A 89 -5.81 7.85 -23.23
C ILE A 89 -4.74 7.66 -22.15
N LEU A 90 -3.96 8.71 -21.86
CA LEU A 90 -2.97 8.70 -20.78
C LEU A 90 -2.89 10.08 -20.13
N ILE A 91 -2.95 10.10 -18.80
CA ILE A 91 -2.66 11.28 -17.98
C ILE A 91 -1.36 11.02 -17.22
N VAL A 92 -0.44 11.98 -17.24
CA VAL A 92 0.82 11.87 -16.50
C VAL A 92 0.97 13.04 -15.54
N GLU A 93 1.36 12.74 -14.30
CA GLU A 93 1.80 13.71 -13.30
C GLU A 93 3.31 13.60 -13.10
N CYS A 94 4.03 14.72 -13.24
CA CYS A 94 5.49 14.78 -13.11
C CYS A 94 5.89 15.48 -11.81
N LYS A 95 6.87 14.93 -11.11
CA LYS A 95 7.53 15.58 -9.95
C LYS A 95 9.02 15.77 -10.20
N SER A 96 9.66 16.57 -9.35
CA SER A 96 11.11 16.71 -9.39
C SER A 96 11.81 15.42 -8.95
N GLN A 97 13.03 15.17 -9.45
CA GLN A 97 13.78 13.94 -9.19
C GLN A 97 14.00 13.58 -7.70
N ASN A 98 14.04 14.60 -6.83
CA ASN A 98 14.23 14.40 -5.39
C ASN A 98 12.90 14.34 -4.61
N THR A 99 11.77 14.44 -5.31
CA THR A 99 10.43 14.35 -4.70
C THR A 99 10.00 12.89 -4.67
N PRO A 100 9.74 12.32 -3.48
CA PRO A 100 9.14 11.00 -3.36
C PRO A 100 7.76 10.96 -4.02
N LEU A 101 7.47 9.88 -4.75
CA LEU A 101 6.14 9.63 -5.32
C LEU A 101 5.25 9.01 -4.24
N ILE A 102 4.70 9.86 -3.39
CA ILE A 102 3.75 9.49 -2.33
C ILE A 102 2.32 9.81 -2.77
N ASP A 103 1.36 9.39 -1.98
CA ASP A 103 -0.04 9.23 -2.38
C ASP A 103 -0.75 10.52 -2.76
N ASP A 104 -0.37 11.66 -2.16
CA ASP A 104 -0.86 12.98 -2.55
C ASP A 104 -0.62 13.26 -4.05
N VAL A 105 0.39 12.62 -4.66
CA VAL A 105 0.68 12.71 -6.09
C VAL A 105 -0.26 11.82 -6.92
N PHE A 106 -0.62 10.66 -6.41
CA PHE A 106 -1.59 9.77 -7.05
C PHE A 106 -3.01 10.35 -6.97
N ASP A 107 -3.39 10.94 -5.84
CA ASP A 107 -4.65 11.66 -5.71
C ASP A 107 -4.77 12.78 -6.77
N GLN A 108 -3.68 13.45 -7.12
CA GLN A 108 -3.69 14.45 -8.21
C GLN A 108 -4.05 13.82 -9.55
N VAL A 109 -3.44 12.70 -9.93
CA VAL A 109 -3.73 12.06 -11.22
C VAL A 109 -5.14 11.46 -11.26
N TYR A 110 -5.63 10.89 -10.15
CA TYR A 110 -6.99 10.36 -10.06
C TYR A 110 -8.06 11.45 -10.11
N ASN A 111 -7.84 12.60 -9.46
CA ASN A 111 -8.76 13.74 -9.58
C ASN A 111 -8.89 14.25 -11.03
N TYR A 112 -7.82 14.14 -11.83
CA TYR A 112 -7.87 14.50 -13.24
C TYR A 112 -8.51 13.40 -14.09
N GLU A 113 -8.28 12.15 -13.74
CA GLU A 113 -8.92 10.99 -14.36
C GLU A 113 -10.45 11.07 -14.22
N GLU A 114 -11.00 11.38 -13.04
CA GLU A 114 -12.45 11.54 -12.85
C GLU A 114 -13.10 12.58 -13.79
N ILE A 115 -12.30 13.52 -14.31
CA ILE A 115 -12.74 14.56 -15.25
C ILE A 115 -12.55 14.11 -16.71
N LEU A 116 -11.48 13.39 -17.00
CA LEU A 116 -11.00 13.10 -18.36
C LEU A 116 -11.34 11.69 -18.85
N TYR A 117 -11.64 10.77 -17.93
CA TYR A 117 -11.95 9.35 -18.17
C TYR A 117 -10.88 8.64 -19.02
N ALA A 118 -9.60 8.88 -18.70
CA ALA A 118 -8.50 8.28 -19.44
C ALA A 118 -8.21 6.86 -18.93
N ASN A 119 -8.14 5.87 -19.82
CA ASN A 119 -7.94 4.47 -19.45
C ASN A 119 -6.57 4.15 -18.82
N THR A 120 -5.62 5.08 -18.82
CA THR A 120 -4.29 4.89 -18.23
C THR A 120 -3.83 6.15 -17.51
N VAL A 121 -3.21 5.98 -16.35
CA VAL A 121 -2.59 7.04 -15.56
C VAL A 121 -1.13 6.70 -15.29
N ALA A 122 -0.28 7.73 -15.16
CA ALA A 122 1.10 7.56 -14.81
C ALA A 122 1.60 8.67 -13.87
N VAL A 123 2.53 8.31 -12.98
CA VAL A 123 3.19 9.23 -12.06
C VAL A 123 4.69 8.99 -12.13
N THR A 124 5.48 10.06 -12.25
CA THR A 124 6.94 9.93 -12.35
C THR A 124 7.71 11.10 -11.73
N ASN A 125 8.86 10.80 -11.11
CA ASN A 125 9.89 11.78 -10.73
C ASN A 125 11.11 11.70 -11.67
N GLY A 126 11.03 10.91 -12.74
CA GLY A 126 12.12 10.68 -13.70
C GLY A 126 13.12 9.60 -13.31
N VAL A 127 12.96 8.98 -12.13
CA VAL A 127 13.71 7.78 -11.68
C VAL A 127 12.75 6.61 -11.48
N GLU A 128 11.61 6.91 -10.88
CA GLU A 128 10.49 6.00 -10.68
C GLU A 128 9.37 6.35 -11.66
N LEU A 129 8.65 5.33 -12.09
CA LEU A 129 7.49 5.44 -12.96
C LEU A 129 6.47 4.42 -12.47
N PHE A 130 5.33 4.93 -12.02
CA PHE A 130 4.15 4.12 -11.75
C PHE A 130 3.18 4.33 -12.89
N VAL A 131 2.62 3.23 -13.39
CA VAL A 131 1.64 3.24 -14.46
C VAL A 131 0.51 2.33 -14.03
N GLU A 132 -0.72 2.80 -14.16
CA GLU A 132 -1.90 1.99 -13.93
C GLU A 132 -2.86 2.12 -15.10
N ALA A 133 -3.55 1.04 -15.43
CA ALA A 133 -4.62 1.05 -16.42
C ALA A 133 -5.92 0.53 -15.83
N TRP A 134 -7.03 1.09 -16.29
CA TRP A 134 -8.36 0.64 -15.90
C TRP A 134 -8.55 -0.82 -16.31
N SER A 135 -9.06 -1.64 -15.39
CA SER A 135 -9.39 -3.04 -15.62
C SER A 135 -10.90 -3.22 -15.52
N GLU A 136 -11.51 -3.58 -16.64
CA GLU A 136 -12.94 -3.89 -16.70
C GLU A 136 -13.33 -5.08 -15.80
N LYS A 137 -12.40 -6.00 -15.56
CA LYS A 137 -12.61 -7.19 -14.73
C LYS A 137 -12.69 -6.85 -13.24
N SER A 138 -11.77 -6.02 -12.74
CA SER A 138 -11.69 -5.67 -11.33
C SER A 138 -12.39 -4.35 -10.99
N LYS A 139 -12.83 -3.60 -12.01
CA LYS A 139 -13.46 -2.27 -11.88
C LYS A 139 -12.59 -1.30 -11.07
N CYS A 140 -11.28 -1.37 -11.27
CA CYS A 140 -10.30 -0.46 -10.69
C CYS A 140 -9.09 -0.30 -11.61
N TYR A 141 -8.30 0.74 -11.37
CA TYR A 141 -6.96 0.84 -11.93
C TYR A 141 -6.09 -0.29 -11.36
N MET A 142 -5.34 -0.93 -12.25
CA MET A 142 -4.39 -1.99 -11.93
C MET A 142 -3.00 -1.57 -12.40
N PRO A 143 -1.96 -1.81 -11.59
CA PRO A 143 -0.60 -1.45 -11.96
C PRO A 143 -0.13 -2.21 -13.20
N LEU A 144 0.70 -1.57 -14.02
CA LEU A 144 1.37 -2.14 -15.18
C LEU A 144 2.87 -2.29 -14.92
N GLU A 145 3.49 -3.34 -15.48
CA GLU A 145 4.94 -3.56 -15.39
C GLU A 145 5.74 -2.43 -16.03
N GLU A 146 5.19 -1.86 -17.11
CA GLU A 146 5.78 -0.77 -17.88
C GLU A 146 4.70 0.08 -18.56
N LEU A 147 5.06 1.30 -18.97
CA LEU A 147 4.18 2.13 -19.81
C LEU A 147 4.04 1.49 -21.20
N PRO A 148 2.81 1.19 -21.68
CA PRO A 148 2.61 0.67 -23.03
C PRO A 148 3.02 1.68 -24.11
N ASN A 149 3.31 1.20 -25.32
CA ASN A 149 3.54 2.09 -26.46
C ASN A 149 2.21 2.72 -26.93
N TYR A 150 2.30 3.72 -27.82
CA TYR A 150 1.14 4.47 -28.28
C TYR A 150 0.04 3.58 -28.91
N ILE A 151 0.42 2.58 -29.70
CA ILE A 151 -0.56 1.69 -30.36
C ILE A 151 -1.29 0.84 -29.32
N ASP A 152 -0.57 0.32 -28.32
CA ASP A 152 -1.15 -0.47 -27.25
C ASP A 152 -2.07 0.39 -26.35
N LEU A 153 -1.67 1.64 -26.05
CA LEU A 153 -2.51 2.61 -25.33
C LEU A 153 -3.82 2.90 -26.09
N VAL A 154 -3.74 3.11 -27.40
CA VAL A 154 -4.91 3.40 -28.26
C VAL A 154 -5.88 2.23 -28.28
N ASN A 155 -5.37 1.01 -28.42
CA ASN A 155 -6.21 -0.18 -28.54
C ASN A 155 -6.61 -0.80 -27.20
N ALA A 156 -6.12 -0.23 -26.08
CA ALA A 156 -6.26 -0.79 -24.73
C ALA A 156 -5.93 -2.30 -24.68
N ASN A 157 -4.85 -2.70 -25.36
CA ASN A 157 -4.46 -4.09 -25.52
C ASN A 157 -2.98 -4.30 -25.19
N ASN A 158 -2.57 -5.56 -25.07
CA ASN A 158 -1.18 -5.94 -24.74
C ASN A 158 -0.65 -5.32 -23.44
N PHE A 159 -1.54 -4.90 -22.54
CA PHE A 159 -1.16 -4.40 -21.23
C PHE A 159 -0.60 -5.55 -20.41
N LYS A 160 0.69 -5.46 -20.09
CA LYS A 160 1.32 -6.28 -19.06
C LYS A 160 0.97 -5.65 -17.72
N TYR A 161 -0.23 -5.96 -17.25
CA TYR A 161 -0.53 -5.68 -15.85
C TYR A 161 0.56 -6.34 -15.00
N ILE A 162 0.92 -5.69 -13.89
CA ILE A 162 1.46 -6.41 -12.75
C ILE A 162 0.30 -7.28 -12.26
N THR A 163 0.04 -8.34 -13.02
CA THR A 163 -0.79 -9.42 -12.56
C THR A 163 0.08 -10.11 -11.54
N ASN A 164 -0.39 -10.16 -10.31
CA ASN A 164 -0.24 -11.41 -9.61
C ASN A 164 -0.83 -12.47 -10.56
N GLU A 165 0.02 -13.18 -11.32
CA GLU A 165 -0.20 -14.63 -11.33
C GLU A 165 -0.50 -14.96 -9.88
N SER A 166 -1.68 -15.55 -9.60
CA SER A 166 -2.07 -15.93 -8.23
C SER A 166 -0.81 -16.45 -7.59
N PHE A 167 -0.30 -15.75 -6.57
CA PHE A 167 0.99 -16.09 -5.97
C PHE A 167 0.99 -17.59 -5.75
N VAL A 168 1.71 -18.33 -6.59
CA VAL A 168 1.71 -19.79 -6.52
C VAL A 168 2.78 -20.07 -5.50
N TYR A 169 2.35 -20.13 -4.25
CA TYR A 169 3.23 -20.44 -3.14
C TYR A 169 4.03 -21.70 -3.48
N GLN A 170 5.33 -21.56 -3.59
CA GLN A 170 6.26 -22.68 -3.65
C GLN A 170 6.92 -22.77 -2.29
N LYS A 171 6.57 -23.84 -1.56
CA LYS A 171 7.10 -24.10 -0.23
C LYS A 171 8.62 -24.18 -0.26
N ARG A 172 9.27 -23.32 0.51
CA ARG A 172 10.72 -23.37 0.73
C ARG A 172 11.04 -24.20 1.95
N LYS A 173 12.23 -24.80 1.94
CA LYS A 173 12.72 -25.56 3.08
C LYS A 173 13.31 -24.61 4.11
N PHE A 174 13.12 -24.92 5.38
CA PHE A 174 13.58 -24.09 6.49
C PHE A 174 15.10 -23.87 6.47
N GLU A 175 15.87 -24.87 6.04
CA GLU A 175 17.32 -24.80 5.96
C GLU A 175 17.80 -23.74 4.95
N ASP A 176 16.95 -23.37 3.99
CA ASP A 176 17.27 -22.40 2.94
C ASP A 176 16.98 -20.94 3.36
N PHE A 177 16.33 -20.70 4.51
CA PHE A 177 15.90 -19.33 4.91
C PHE A 177 17.06 -18.35 5.16
N THR A 178 18.28 -18.86 5.32
CA THR A 178 19.49 -18.04 5.47
C THR A 178 20.27 -17.89 4.17
N GLN A 179 19.85 -18.56 3.09
CA GLN A 179 20.49 -18.46 1.78
C GLN A 179 20.18 -17.12 1.11
N LYS A 180 21.16 -16.60 0.39
CA LYS A 180 21.11 -15.24 -0.17
C LYS A 180 19.98 -15.06 -1.17
N ASP A 181 19.74 -16.03 -2.05
CA ASP A 181 18.67 -16.02 -3.04
C ASP A 181 17.28 -16.00 -2.38
N VAL A 182 17.10 -16.75 -1.28
CA VAL A 182 15.87 -16.70 -0.48
C VAL A 182 15.72 -15.33 0.18
N ILE A 183 16.76 -14.80 0.81
CA ILE A 183 16.74 -13.45 1.40
C ILE A 183 16.42 -12.39 0.33
N ASP A 184 17.03 -12.48 -0.85
CA ASP A 184 16.80 -11.55 -1.96
C ASP A 184 15.34 -11.61 -2.45
N PHE A 185 14.73 -12.80 -2.51
CA PHE A 185 13.29 -12.97 -2.81
C PHE A 185 12.41 -12.25 -1.79
N TYR A 186 12.75 -12.31 -0.50
CA TYR A 186 11.98 -11.71 0.59
C TYR A 186 12.27 -10.23 0.86
N LYS A 187 13.14 -9.59 0.07
CA LYS A 187 13.66 -8.25 0.34
C LYS A 187 12.59 -7.17 0.53
N GLY A 188 11.45 -7.27 -0.18
CA GLY A 188 10.31 -6.37 -0.03
C GLY A 188 9.66 -6.39 1.36
N HIS A 189 9.84 -7.49 2.10
CA HIS A 189 9.29 -7.66 3.45
C HIS A 189 10.22 -7.14 4.56
N PHE A 190 11.46 -6.75 4.24
CA PHE A 190 12.45 -6.26 5.21
C PHE A 190 12.52 -4.74 5.31
N GLY A 191 11.55 -3.99 4.75
CA GLY A 191 11.55 -2.52 4.78
C GLY A 191 11.90 -1.95 6.16
N GLY A 192 12.97 -1.15 6.25
CA GLY A 192 13.43 -0.55 7.50
C GLY A 192 14.04 -1.49 8.54
N ILE A 193 14.05 -2.81 8.32
CA ILE A 193 14.72 -3.78 9.20
C ILE A 193 16.23 -3.60 9.04
N THR A 194 16.93 -3.41 10.16
CA THR A 194 18.40 -3.26 10.19
C THR A 194 19.07 -4.40 10.93
N ASN A 195 18.34 -5.13 11.77
CA ASN A 195 18.84 -6.31 12.45
C ASN A 195 18.56 -7.57 11.61
N GLU A 196 19.60 -8.06 10.93
CA GLU A 196 19.51 -9.25 10.05
C GLU A 196 19.10 -10.54 10.80
N ASN A 197 19.27 -10.60 12.13
CA ASN A 197 18.80 -11.73 12.93
C ASN A 197 17.27 -11.90 12.91
N LEU A 198 16.53 -10.90 12.42
CA LEU A 198 15.08 -10.96 12.24
C LEU A 198 14.66 -11.57 10.90
N TYR A 199 15.57 -11.72 9.93
CA TYR A 199 15.21 -12.16 8.58
C TYR A 199 14.65 -13.58 8.58
N SER A 200 15.27 -14.53 9.28
CA SER A 200 14.77 -15.91 9.35
C SER A 200 13.38 -15.97 9.97
N PHE A 201 13.09 -15.18 11.01
CA PHE A 201 11.77 -15.06 11.60
C PHE A 201 10.74 -14.50 10.62
N ILE A 202 11.08 -13.41 9.91
CA ILE A 202 10.20 -12.78 8.92
C ILE A 202 9.88 -13.76 7.78
N ILE A 203 10.89 -14.46 7.26
CA ILE A 203 10.71 -15.48 6.22
C ILE A 203 9.83 -16.62 6.72
N ASN A 204 10.11 -17.15 7.92
CA ASN A 204 9.37 -18.26 8.50
C ASN A 204 7.88 -17.93 8.73
N LEU A 205 7.60 -16.72 9.23
CA LEU A 205 6.22 -16.27 9.41
C LEU A 205 5.53 -15.97 8.07
N ASN A 206 6.23 -15.42 7.07
CA ASN A 206 5.65 -15.29 5.72
C ASN A 206 5.29 -16.64 5.11
N GLU A 207 6.20 -17.62 5.16
CA GLU A 207 5.96 -18.97 4.63
C GLU A 207 4.75 -19.65 5.30
N LEU A 208 4.51 -19.44 6.60
CA LEU A 208 3.30 -19.90 7.28
C LEU A 208 2.02 -19.24 6.73
N LEU A 209 2.03 -17.91 6.54
CA LEU A 209 0.85 -17.17 6.09
C LEU A 209 0.53 -17.46 4.61
N TRP A 210 1.56 -17.62 3.81
CA TRP A 210 1.50 -17.87 2.37
C TRP A 210 1.21 -19.31 1.97
N ASP A 211 1.29 -20.28 2.89
CA ASP A 211 0.87 -21.66 2.62
C ASP A 211 -0.65 -21.81 2.82
N ASP A 212 -1.46 -21.57 1.78
CA ASP A 212 -2.91 -21.81 1.81
C ASP A 212 -3.35 -23.20 1.38
N THR A 213 -2.37 -24.08 1.10
CA THR A 213 -2.60 -25.51 0.92
C THR A 213 -2.88 -26.20 2.26
N VAL A 214 -2.36 -25.64 3.36
CA VAL A 214 -2.66 -26.05 4.74
C VAL A 214 -3.68 -25.08 5.34
N LYS A 215 -4.88 -25.60 5.63
CA LYS A 215 -5.93 -24.85 6.32
C LYS A 215 -5.73 -24.87 7.83
N ILE A 216 -6.12 -23.80 8.51
CA ILE A 216 -6.07 -23.72 9.97
C ILE A 216 -7.01 -24.82 10.56
N PRO A 217 -6.48 -25.79 11.34
CA PRO A 217 -7.24 -26.98 11.73
C PRO A 217 -8.11 -26.77 12.99
N TYR A 218 -8.16 -25.56 13.55
CA TYR A 218 -8.86 -25.26 14.79
C TYR A 218 -10.06 -24.38 14.55
N LYS A 219 -11.15 -24.59 15.28
CA LYS A 219 -12.34 -23.73 15.29
C LYS A 219 -12.24 -22.53 16.24
N GLU A 220 -11.17 -22.47 17.02
CA GLU A 220 -10.92 -21.39 17.97
C GLU A 220 -9.43 -21.05 18.02
N LEU A 221 -9.12 -19.76 18.06
CA LEU A 221 -7.78 -19.21 18.20
C LEU A 221 -7.78 -18.23 19.39
N TYR A 222 -7.31 -18.68 20.56
CA TYR A 222 -7.21 -17.85 21.77
C TYR A 222 -8.54 -17.16 22.17
N GLY A 223 -9.62 -17.94 22.28
CA GLY A 223 -10.95 -17.42 22.60
C GLY A 223 -11.58 -16.56 21.49
N VAL A 224 -11.07 -16.65 20.26
CA VAL A 224 -11.71 -16.12 19.04
C VAL A 224 -12.26 -17.28 18.24
N LYS A 225 -13.57 -17.28 17.98
CA LYS A 225 -14.21 -18.31 17.16
C LYS A 225 -13.84 -18.08 15.69
N TYR A 226 -13.16 -19.05 15.11
CA TYR A 226 -12.78 -19.06 13.70
C TYR A 226 -13.76 -19.98 12.94
N LEU A 227 -14.20 -19.53 11.77
CA LEU A 227 -15.21 -20.20 10.98
C LEU A 227 -14.66 -20.77 9.68
N GLU A 228 -13.89 -19.96 8.95
CA GLU A 228 -13.42 -20.31 7.62
C GLU A 228 -12.08 -19.65 7.30
N ASP A 229 -11.23 -20.38 6.58
CA ASP A 229 -9.97 -19.89 6.06
C ASP A 229 -10.10 -19.66 4.56
N VAL A 230 -10.20 -18.37 4.23
CA VAL A 230 -10.44 -17.84 2.90
C VAL A 230 -9.21 -18.03 2.00
N GLY A 231 -8.05 -18.39 2.57
CA GLY A 231 -6.78 -18.47 1.86
C GLY A 231 -6.15 -17.10 1.65
N ILE A 232 -5.41 -16.96 0.56
CA ILE A 232 -4.68 -15.74 0.25
C ILE A 232 -5.58 -14.78 -0.54
N ARG A 233 -5.71 -13.55 -0.06
CA ARG A 233 -6.35 -12.44 -0.76
C ARG A 233 -5.30 -11.41 -1.13
N TYR A 234 -5.19 -11.10 -2.41
CA TYR A 234 -4.53 -9.87 -2.83
C TYR A 234 -5.48 -8.70 -2.60
N THR A 235 -5.11 -7.80 -1.69
CA THR A 235 -5.99 -6.70 -1.27
C THR A 235 -5.15 -5.52 -0.77
N LYS A 236 -5.81 -4.40 -0.53
CA LYS A 236 -5.19 -3.18 -0.03
C LYS A 236 -5.87 -2.67 1.23
N PHE A 237 -5.08 -2.24 2.20
CA PHE A 237 -5.57 -1.57 3.40
C PHE A 237 -4.78 -0.27 3.61
N GLY A 238 -5.39 0.87 3.31
CA GLY A 238 -4.73 2.19 3.39
C GLY A 238 -5.32 3.09 4.47
N ASN A 239 -4.62 4.20 4.73
CA ASN A 239 -5.14 5.31 5.54
C ASN A 239 -5.49 6.50 4.63
N VAL A 240 -6.23 7.48 5.15
CA VAL A 240 -6.61 8.73 4.44
C VAL A 240 -5.41 9.64 4.09
N ALA A 241 -4.19 9.24 4.51
CA ALA A 241 -2.92 9.87 4.13
C ALA A 241 -2.25 9.14 2.96
N GLY A 242 -2.97 8.16 2.39
CA GLY A 242 -2.71 7.49 1.14
C GLY A 242 -1.77 6.29 1.17
N TYR A 243 -0.90 6.13 2.19
CA TYR A 243 -0.04 4.94 2.25
C TYR A 243 -0.93 3.70 2.24
N ASP A 244 -0.80 2.88 1.20
CA ASP A 244 -1.53 1.64 1.06
C ASP A 244 -0.65 0.44 1.41
N TRP A 245 -1.26 -0.48 2.15
CA TRP A 245 -0.66 -1.77 2.43
C TRP A 245 -1.26 -2.75 1.43
N THR A 246 -0.76 -2.67 0.21
CA THR A 246 -1.17 -3.53 -0.89
C THR A 246 -0.28 -4.76 -0.93
N GLY A 247 -0.88 -5.95 -0.95
CA GLY A 247 -0.13 -7.20 -1.00
C GLY A 247 -1.00 -8.43 -0.73
N GLU A 248 -0.34 -9.55 -0.52
CA GLU A 248 -0.93 -10.85 -0.21
C GLU A 248 -1.21 -10.99 1.29
N TYR A 249 -2.49 -11.19 1.63
CA TYR A 249 -2.93 -11.40 3.00
C TYR A 249 -3.53 -12.78 3.19
N ARG A 250 -3.08 -13.50 4.23
CA ARG A 250 -3.82 -14.67 4.71
C ARG A 250 -5.07 -14.20 5.43
N SER A 251 -6.24 -14.60 4.92
CA SER A 251 -7.52 -14.07 5.37
C SER A 251 -8.39 -15.16 5.97
N ILE A 252 -9.01 -14.86 7.11
CA ILE A 252 -9.89 -15.78 7.82
C ILE A 252 -11.18 -15.09 8.25
N ILE A 253 -12.28 -15.83 8.31
CA ILE A 253 -13.54 -15.36 8.86
C ILE A 253 -13.60 -15.74 10.34
N VAL A 254 -13.84 -14.75 11.19
CA VAL A 254 -14.05 -14.91 12.62
C VAL A 254 -15.42 -14.38 13.03
N GLU A 255 -15.95 -14.93 14.11
CA GLU A 255 -17.18 -14.47 14.75
C GLU A 255 -16.83 -13.75 16.06
N ASP A 256 -17.38 -12.55 16.24
CA ASP A 256 -17.24 -11.79 17.47
C ASP A 256 -18.21 -12.30 18.57
N LYS A 257 -18.12 -11.74 19.79
CA LYS A 257 -18.98 -12.16 20.91
C LYS A 257 -20.47 -11.84 20.71
N LYS A 258 -20.85 -11.04 19.71
CA LYS A 258 -22.23 -10.69 19.40
C LYS A 258 -22.81 -11.57 18.28
N GLY A 259 -21.99 -12.42 17.65
CA GLY A 259 -22.37 -13.19 16.47
C GLY A 259 -22.15 -12.43 15.16
N ASP A 260 -21.53 -11.24 15.20
CA ASP A 260 -21.17 -10.50 14.00
C ASP A 260 -19.94 -11.16 13.35
N HIS A 261 -19.94 -11.24 12.02
CA HIS A 261 -18.87 -11.87 11.24
C HIS A 261 -17.96 -10.81 10.66
N GLN A 262 -16.66 -11.10 10.63
CA GLN A 262 -15.66 -10.22 10.05
C GLN A 262 -14.49 -11.00 9.49
N ILE A 263 -13.86 -10.47 8.43
CA ILE A 263 -12.64 -11.04 7.89
C ILE A 263 -11.45 -10.38 8.62
N VAL A 264 -10.54 -11.20 9.12
CA VAL A 264 -9.26 -10.78 9.66
C VAL A 264 -8.17 -11.22 8.69
N SER A 265 -7.35 -10.27 8.27
CA SER A 265 -6.33 -10.45 7.23
C SER A 265 -4.94 -10.18 7.83
N LEU A 266 -4.01 -11.12 7.69
CA LEU A 266 -2.64 -11.03 8.23
C LEU A 266 -1.62 -11.00 7.09
N ALA A 267 -0.60 -10.14 7.21
CA ALA A 267 0.53 -10.08 6.29
C ALA A 267 1.77 -9.51 6.98
N ILE A 268 2.95 -9.76 6.40
CA ILE A 268 4.14 -8.96 6.65
C ILE A 268 4.42 -8.14 5.40
N LEU A 269 4.44 -6.82 5.51
CA LEU A 269 4.76 -5.93 4.38
C LEU A 269 5.72 -4.85 4.87
N GLY A 270 6.79 -4.58 4.11
CA GLY A 270 7.71 -3.49 4.39
C GLY A 270 8.28 -3.45 5.81
N GLY A 271 8.52 -4.61 6.44
CA GLY A 271 9.03 -4.73 7.83
C GLY A 271 7.96 -4.67 8.92
N TYR A 272 6.68 -4.55 8.55
CA TYR A 272 5.57 -4.49 9.50
C TYR A 272 4.77 -5.78 9.47
N LEU A 273 4.45 -6.31 10.65
CA LEU A 273 3.40 -7.29 10.83
C LEU A 273 2.06 -6.56 10.91
N ILE A 274 1.14 -6.92 10.02
CA ILE A 274 -0.12 -6.20 9.80
C ILE A 274 -1.29 -7.13 10.12
N VAL A 275 -2.29 -6.57 10.79
CA VAL A 275 -3.60 -7.19 10.96
C VAL A 275 -4.67 -6.19 10.52
N ALA A 276 -5.36 -6.52 9.44
CA ALA A 276 -6.48 -5.76 8.91
C ALA A 276 -7.81 -6.44 9.25
N ILE A 277 -8.85 -5.61 9.38
CA ILE A 277 -10.22 -6.05 9.67
C ILE A 277 -11.16 -5.48 8.60
N ASP A 278 -11.94 -6.38 8.00
CA ASP A 278 -13.00 -6.10 7.04
C ASP A 278 -14.36 -6.53 7.63
N ASN A 279 -15.31 -5.60 7.69
CA ASN A 279 -16.70 -5.87 8.01
C ASN A 279 -17.65 -4.85 7.34
N ASP A 280 -18.93 -4.87 7.72
CA ASP A 280 -19.97 -3.99 7.21
C ASP A 280 -19.73 -2.48 7.48
N LYS A 281 -18.91 -2.16 8.48
CA LYS A 281 -18.66 -0.78 8.95
C LYS A 281 -17.34 -0.23 8.48
N TYR A 282 -16.31 -1.06 8.35
CA TYR A 282 -14.96 -0.61 8.09
C TYR A 282 -14.09 -1.69 7.43
N SER A 283 -13.13 -1.21 6.65
CA SER A 283 -12.05 -1.96 6.02
C SER A 283 -10.76 -1.17 6.28
N HIS A 284 -9.95 -1.60 7.27
CA HIS A 284 -8.74 -0.86 7.70
C HIS A 284 -7.71 -1.74 8.40
N ASN A 285 -6.48 -1.21 8.54
CA ASN A 285 -5.43 -1.81 9.37
C ASN A 285 -5.69 -1.61 10.86
N SER A 286 -6.14 -2.65 11.56
CA SER A 286 -6.37 -2.56 13.00
C SER A 286 -5.07 -2.50 13.80
N LEU A 287 -4.05 -3.25 13.37
CA LEU A 287 -2.71 -3.29 13.96
C LEU A 287 -1.63 -3.20 12.89
N GLN A 288 -0.63 -2.37 13.16
CA GLN A 288 0.64 -2.28 12.44
C GLN A 288 1.73 -2.37 13.49
N LEU A 289 2.55 -3.41 13.43
CA LEU A 289 3.64 -3.66 14.36
C LEU A 289 4.94 -3.68 13.57
N PHE A 290 5.80 -2.67 13.79
CA PHE A 290 7.11 -2.65 13.15
C PHE A 290 8.02 -3.69 13.81
N ILE A 291 8.44 -4.70 13.05
CA ILE A 291 9.07 -5.90 13.61
C ILE A 291 10.36 -5.55 14.37
N GLN A 292 11.19 -4.66 13.81
CA GLN A 292 12.44 -4.21 14.44
C GLN A 292 12.25 -3.66 15.87
N ASP A 293 11.15 -2.96 16.15
CA ASP A 293 10.92 -2.29 17.43
C ASP A 293 10.31 -3.21 18.50
N PHE A 294 9.64 -4.26 18.05
CA PHE A 294 8.69 -5.02 18.87
C PHE A 294 9.01 -6.51 18.97
N VAL A 295 9.97 -6.99 18.17
CA VAL A 295 10.41 -8.37 18.17
C VAL A 295 11.84 -8.46 18.71
N LYS A 296 12.04 -9.36 19.67
CA LYS A 296 13.35 -9.63 20.27
C LYS A 296 13.79 -11.05 19.96
N VAL A 297 15.07 -11.20 19.61
CA VAL A 297 15.70 -12.49 19.34
C VAL A 297 16.53 -12.90 20.56
N ASN A 298 16.18 -14.02 21.18
CA ASN A 298 16.85 -14.59 22.34
C ASN A 298 17.31 -16.02 22.01
N GLY A 299 18.48 -16.14 21.36
CA GLY A 299 18.91 -17.40 20.76
C GLY A 299 18.00 -17.76 19.59
N HIS A 300 17.35 -18.94 19.65
CA HIS A 300 16.34 -19.34 18.67
C HIS A 300 14.92 -18.90 19.03
N PHE A 301 14.70 -18.36 20.23
CA PHE A 301 13.39 -17.87 20.63
C PHE A 301 13.14 -16.45 20.14
N ILE A 302 11.92 -16.22 19.67
CA ILE A 302 11.42 -14.91 19.24
C ILE A 302 10.35 -14.45 20.22
N GLU A 303 10.57 -13.31 20.87
CA GLU A 303 9.57 -12.70 21.75
C GLU A 303 8.92 -11.51 21.03
N ILE A 304 7.59 -11.53 20.89
CA ILE A 304 6.82 -10.49 20.21
C ILE A 304 5.97 -9.74 21.24
N LEU A 305 6.25 -8.44 21.39
CA LEU A 305 5.57 -7.54 22.32
C LEU A 305 4.94 -6.35 21.58
N HIS A 306 4.00 -5.66 22.20
CA HIS A 306 3.52 -4.37 21.71
C HIS A 306 3.22 -3.40 22.85
N ASN A 307 3.28 -2.10 22.57
CA ASN A 307 3.15 -1.04 23.56
C ASN A 307 1.77 -0.36 23.52
N GLY A 308 0.71 -1.04 23.08
CA GLY A 308 -0.66 -0.50 23.09
C GLY A 308 -0.92 0.79 22.30
N ARG A 309 0.06 1.36 21.57
CA ARG A 309 -0.16 2.62 20.83
C ARG A 309 -1.30 2.44 19.82
N LEU A 310 -2.18 3.43 19.79
CA LEU A 310 -3.42 3.41 19.03
C LEU A 310 -3.85 4.83 18.63
N THR A 311 -4.37 4.96 17.42
CA THR A 311 -4.98 6.19 16.90
C THR A 311 -6.46 5.97 16.59
N LEU A 312 -7.25 7.06 16.65
CA LEU A 312 -8.66 7.12 16.23
C LEU A 312 -8.78 7.76 14.84
N GLY A 313 -7.89 7.40 13.91
CA GLY A 313 -7.81 8.03 12.59
C GLY A 313 -7.61 9.54 12.70
N LYS A 314 -8.48 10.34 12.05
CA LYS A 314 -8.42 11.81 12.07
C LYS A 314 -8.55 12.43 13.47
N SER A 315 -9.04 11.69 14.47
CA SER A 315 -9.15 12.16 15.85
C SER A 315 -7.84 12.03 16.65
N GLY A 316 -6.75 11.58 16.02
CA GLY A 316 -5.41 11.57 16.59
C GLY A 316 -5.13 10.39 17.53
N MET A 317 -4.02 10.50 18.26
CA MET A 317 -3.54 9.47 19.19
C MET A 317 -4.39 9.42 20.47
N VAL A 318 -4.64 8.21 20.98
CA VAL A 318 -5.32 8.02 22.26
C VAL A 318 -4.30 7.83 23.38
N LYS A 319 -4.68 8.21 24.61
CA LYS A 319 -3.86 7.94 25.79
C LYS A 319 -3.61 6.44 25.91
N PHE A 320 -2.34 6.07 25.89
CA PHE A 320 -1.89 4.68 25.99
C PHE A 320 -2.44 3.97 27.23
N SER A 321 -2.49 4.64 28.39
CA SER A 321 -3.03 4.08 29.63
C SER A 321 -4.48 3.61 29.50
N GLU A 322 -5.33 4.38 28.82
CA GLU A 322 -6.74 4.01 28.61
C GLU A 322 -6.88 2.78 27.70
N VAL A 323 -5.96 2.61 26.75
CA VAL A 323 -5.94 1.43 25.88
C VAL A 323 -5.56 0.20 26.70
N LEU A 324 -4.51 0.29 27.52
CA LEU A 324 -4.09 -0.80 28.39
C LEU A 324 -5.18 -1.21 29.38
N GLU A 325 -5.79 -0.25 30.09
CA GLU A 325 -6.87 -0.53 31.04
C GLU A 325 -8.06 -1.23 30.37
N PHE A 326 -8.38 -0.84 29.13
CA PHE A 326 -9.45 -1.48 28.38
C PHE A 326 -9.09 -2.93 27.99
N ILE A 327 -7.85 -3.17 27.59
CA ILE A 327 -7.36 -4.52 27.26
C ILE A 327 -7.31 -5.38 28.51
N GLU A 328 -6.76 -4.88 29.63
CA GLU A 328 -6.67 -5.57 30.91
C GLU A 328 -8.04 -6.05 31.41
N LYS A 329 -9.06 -5.21 31.24
CA LYS A 329 -10.45 -5.56 31.59
C LYS A 329 -11.04 -6.64 30.67
N LYS A 330 -10.62 -6.69 29.41
CA LYS A 330 -11.21 -7.56 28.37
C LYS A 330 -10.50 -8.91 28.28
N GLU A 331 -9.18 -8.90 28.39
CA GLU A 331 -8.29 -10.03 28.23
C GLU A 331 -6.99 -9.78 29.03
N PRO A 332 -7.00 -10.01 30.35
CA PRO A 332 -5.86 -9.68 31.22
C PRO A 332 -4.59 -10.46 30.85
N ASN A 333 -4.74 -11.66 30.29
CA ASN A 333 -3.63 -12.53 29.90
C ASN A 333 -2.86 -12.02 28.67
N LEU A 334 -3.32 -10.96 28.01
CA LEU A 334 -2.54 -10.26 26.98
C LEU A 334 -1.50 -9.30 27.56
N LEU A 335 -1.51 -9.01 28.86
CA LEU A 335 -0.54 -8.11 29.50
C LEU A 335 0.46 -8.88 30.34
N ASN A 336 1.74 -8.59 30.14
CA ASN A 336 2.79 -9.08 31.03
C ASN A 336 2.94 -8.19 32.28
N ASN A 337 3.81 -8.59 33.20
CA ASN A 337 4.07 -7.87 34.46
C ASN A 337 4.57 -6.43 34.26
N ASP A 338 5.20 -6.13 33.11
CA ASP A 338 5.66 -4.78 32.74
C ASP A 338 4.57 -3.94 32.06
N ARG A 339 3.33 -4.43 32.05
CA ARG A 339 2.17 -3.83 31.35
C ARG A 339 2.40 -3.63 29.85
N LYS A 340 3.17 -4.51 29.22
CA LYS A 340 3.29 -4.62 27.76
C LYS A 340 2.34 -5.68 27.24
N ILE A 341 1.85 -5.48 26.01
CA ILE A 341 1.06 -6.49 25.33
C ILE A 341 2.01 -7.62 24.92
N GLU A 342 1.76 -8.81 25.43
CA GLU A 342 2.51 -10.02 25.11
C GLU A 342 1.75 -10.81 24.04
N LEU A 343 2.28 -10.76 22.82
CA LEU A 343 1.66 -11.39 21.66
C LEU A 343 2.10 -12.84 21.50
N GLY A 344 3.33 -13.18 21.89
CA GLY A 344 3.77 -14.57 21.93
C GLY A 344 5.27 -14.73 22.05
N LYS A 345 5.67 -15.98 22.28
CA LYS A 345 7.06 -16.43 22.23
C LYS A 345 7.15 -17.66 21.33
N LEU A 346 7.90 -17.56 20.24
CA LEU A 346 7.99 -18.60 19.21
C LEU A 346 9.37 -19.25 19.21
N ASP A 347 9.41 -20.56 18.95
CA ASP A 347 10.65 -21.28 18.66
C ASP A 347 10.97 -21.22 17.16
N ASN A 348 11.92 -20.35 16.78
CA ASN A 348 12.37 -20.15 15.41
C ASN A 348 13.57 -21.04 15.04
N SER A 349 13.76 -22.19 15.71
CA SER A 349 14.71 -23.24 15.30
C SER A 349 14.14 -24.23 14.28
N ARG A 350 12.86 -24.06 13.90
CA ARG A 350 12.09 -24.94 13.03
C ARG A 350 11.13 -24.15 12.15
N GLN A 351 10.65 -24.76 11.06
CA GLN A 351 9.58 -24.19 10.26
C GLN A 351 8.30 -24.05 11.09
N PHE A 352 7.64 -22.90 11.00
CA PHE A 352 6.36 -22.68 11.65
C PHE A 352 5.26 -23.51 10.99
N ASP A 353 4.38 -24.06 11.82
CA ASP A 353 3.27 -24.91 11.39
C ASP A 353 2.06 -24.70 12.32
N TRP A 354 0.84 -24.82 11.78
CA TRP A 354 -0.39 -24.60 12.55
C TRP A 354 -0.57 -25.58 13.72
N ASN A 355 0.04 -26.77 13.67
CA ASN A 355 -0.04 -27.75 14.77
C ASN A 355 0.81 -27.37 15.99
N GLN A 356 1.62 -26.32 15.89
CA GLN A 356 2.53 -25.89 16.93
C GLN A 356 1.80 -24.93 17.89
N GLU A 357 1.87 -25.22 19.19
CA GLU A 357 1.11 -24.48 20.21
C GLU A 357 1.53 -23.01 20.31
N ASP A 358 2.83 -22.74 20.28
CA ASP A 358 3.41 -21.39 20.29
C ASP A 358 2.95 -20.55 19.08
N VAL A 359 2.93 -21.15 17.88
CA VAL A 359 2.43 -20.51 16.65
C VAL A 359 0.93 -20.21 16.75
N ARG A 360 0.13 -21.21 17.15
CA ARG A 360 -1.31 -21.05 17.32
C ARG A 360 -1.65 -19.99 18.36
N GLU A 361 -0.97 -20.01 19.49
CA GLU A 361 -1.16 -19.03 20.56
C GLU A 361 -0.79 -17.63 20.09
N PHE A 362 0.34 -17.46 19.41
CA PHE A 362 0.76 -16.18 18.85
C PHE A 362 -0.27 -15.60 17.87
N ILE A 363 -0.70 -16.39 16.87
CA ILE A 363 -1.68 -15.93 15.88
C ILE A 363 -3.02 -15.60 16.55
N GLY A 364 -3.48 -16.44 17.49
CA GLY A 364 -4.71 -16.20 18.24
C GLY A 364 -4.64 -14.92 19.09
N ARG A 365 -3.55 -14.71 19.85
CA ARG A 365 -3.31 -13.48 20.62
C ARG A 365 -3.26 -12.26 19.73
N LEU A 366 -2.61 -12.35 18.58
CA LEU A 366 -2.49 -11.28 17.59
C LEU A 366 -3.86 -10.87 17.03
N ILE A 367 -4.68 -11.84 16.62
CA ILE A 367 -6.06 -11.60 16.14
C ILE A 367 -6.91 -11.01 17.27
N LYS A 368 -6.92 -11.65 18.46
CA LYS A 368 -7.66 -11.18 19.64
C LYS A 368 -7.32 -9.74 19.98
N TYR A 369 -6.03 -9.41 19.95
CA TYR A 369 -5.55 -8.07 20.21
C TYR A 369 -6.07 -7.05 19.19
N ALA A 370 -6.04 -7.38 17.90
CA ALA A 370 -6.60 -6.53 16.84
C ALA A 370 -8.11 -6.30 16.99
N LEU A 371 -8.87 -7.33 17.39
CA LEU A 371 -10.31 -7.22 17.67
C LEU A 371 -10.59 -6.28 18.85
N ILE A 372 -9.88 -6.45 19.96
CA ILE A 372 -10.03 -5.60 21.16
C ILE A 372 -9.66 -4.13 20.84
N ARG A 373 -8.66 -3.89 20.00
CA ARG A 373 -8.31 -2.54 19.52
C ARG A 373 -9.47 -1.86 18.80
N ASP A 374 -10.17 -2.59 17.92
CA ASP A 374 -11.34 -2.06 17.21
C ASP A 374 -12.55 -1.84 18.13
N GLU A 375 -12.80 -2.76 19.07
CA GLU A 375 -13.81 -2.54 20.11
C GLU A 375 -13.54 -1.24 20.91
N PHE A 376 -12.26 -0.96 21.22
CA PHE A 376 -11.89 0.27 21.90
C PHE A 376 -12.12 1.51 21.02
N ARG A 377 -11.79 1.44 19.72
CA ARG A 377 -12.05 2.54 18.77
C ARG A 377 -13.53 2.89 18.74
N ASP A 378 -14.40 1.88 18.70
CA ASP A 378 -15.84 2.07 18.70
C ASP A 378 -16.37 2.61 20.03
N TYR A 379 -15.88 2.08 21.15
CA TYR A 379 -16.18 2.62 22.48
C TYR A 379 -15.86 4.12 22.58
N LYS A 380 -14.68 4.54 22.08
CA LYS A 380 -14.27 5.95 22.08
C LYS A 380 -15.12 6.82 21.15
N ARG A 381 -15.40 6.34 19.92
CA ARG A 381 -16.27 7.05 18.96
C ARG A 381 -17.67 7.28 19.52
N GLN A 382 -18.25 6.29 20.21
CA GLN A 382 -19.57 6.43 20.85
C GLN A 382 -19.54 7.45 21.99
N LYS A 383 -18.50 7.45 22.83
CA LYS A 383 -18.33 8.42 23.93
C LYS A 383 -18.20 9.86 23.41
N LEU A 384 -17.46 10.06 22.31
CA LEU A 384 -17.34 11.35 21.63
C LEU A 384 -18.68 11.84 21.05
N LYS A 385 -19.43 10.97 20.37
CA LYS A 385 -20.78 11.30 19.84
C LYS A 385 -21.75 11.72 20.97
N LYS A 386 -21.75 11.03 22.11
CA LYS A 386 -22.57 11.38 23.28
C LYS A 386 -22.19 12.75 23.87
N ARG A 387 -20.90 13.08 23.93
CA ARG A 387 -20.43 14.39 24.42
C ARG A 387 -20.87 15.53 23.50
N ASN A 388 -20.76 15.35 22.18
CA ASN A 388 -21.16 16.37 21.21
C ASN A 388 -22.68 16.61 21.16
N ARG A 389 -23.50 15.59 21.45
CA ARG A 389 -24.96 15.77 21.60
C ARG A 389 -25.32 16.57 22.85
N LYS A 390 -24.62 16.36 23.98
CA LYS A 390 -24.84 17.16 25.19
C LYS A 390 -24.46 18.64 25.02
N ILE A 391 -23.44 18.95 24.23
CA ILE A 391 -23.00 20.33 23.97
C ILE A 391 -23.96 21.07 23.02
N LYS A 392 -24.72 20.37 22.17
CA LYS A 392 -25.73 20.97 21.28
C LYS A 392 -27.11 21.18 21.92
N HIS A 393 -27.29 20.80 23.18
CA HIS A 393 -28.56 20.96 23.93
C HIS A 393 -28.39 21.87 25.16
N CYS A 394 -27.20 22.47 25.31
CA CYS A 394 -26.95 23.67 26.10
C CYS A 394 -26.72 24.81 25.11
#